data_AF-A0A0W0YV71-F1
#
_entry.id   AF-A0A0W0YV71-F1
#
_cell.length_a   1.000
_cell.length_b   1.000
_cell.length_c   1.000
_cell.angle_alpha   90.00
_cell.angle_beta   90.00
_cell.angle_gamma   90.00
#
_symmetry.space_group_name_H-M   'P 1'
#
loop_
_entity.id
_entity.type
_entity.pdbx_description
1 polymer ?
#
loop_
_entity_poly.entity_id
_entity_poly.type
_entity_poly.pdbx_seq_one_letter_code
_entity_poly.pdbx_strand_id
1 'polypeptide(L)'
;MLSKYVFDNALIKTLFKPILTKNEEIPSAETFSTTNPLQLADDEALSHEHLAPIGPGTTNTWDKKELILSEKTRLKYNVATCTAVNINETGAKCLTDAYHEIHGLPGFVHRFLQGRPSLERALFVQAPEMYPIFDTPYDESKTILMTNPAYLDIKKFLSDCEKVSTSYALKQLKNSENGLALVTWYIHPEALPAKFRSTLPAHKVLEFHRTQLMREAERACDVKKEKQPFDYYRYGQEMTPLQLHGSFSKLPRTLSQESITSLESKSDSVYLACLFDLDQNKTQSLIYLKSLRDNILANLAAVYGVTPEDKIKIYLHMPYLEATTTLHVHIRVNQADHGLEDAKSFGLNEIITTLENGGSVTEMILSRGTIYCSEYPIGEHVEGVCVKTVPNIQRDWKDIFNLLQADKLTIDYLLQALKHNDVKSRMQLLDINQIGKLLKIIEEADEFPIIEELINIIKKMEINAELKKLGWSLETGTCTEHETPINSIRAL
;
A
#
# COMPACT_ATOMS: atom_id res chain seq x y z
N MET A 1 6.26 -26.84 7.79
CA MET A 1 5.05 -27.52 7.25
C MET A 1 4.46 -26.66 6.12
N LEU A 2 5.02 -26.75 4.92
CA LEU A 2 4.53 -26.07 3.71
C LEU A 2 4.37 -27.13 2.63
N SER A 3 3.15 -27.68 2.51
CA SER A 3 2.76 -28.60 1.45
C SER A 3 1.25 -28.80 1.52
N LYS A 4 0.54 -28.20 0.55
CA LYS A 4 -0.70 -28.68 -0.10
C LYS A 4 -1.50 -27.51 -0.65
N TYR A 5 -1.16 -27.10 -1.87
CA TYR A 5 -2.14 -26.62 -2.84
C TYR A 5 -1.66 -27.08 -4.21
N VAL A 6 -1.97 -28.34 -4.52
CA VAL A 6 -1.88 -28.89 -5.87
C VAL A 6 -3.18 -28.53 -6.58
N PHE A 7 -3.03 -27.97 -7.77
CA PHE A 7 -4.07 -27.64 -8.72
C PHE A 7 -4.79 -28.88 -9.24
N ASP A 8 -6.11 -28.77 -9.40
CA ASP A 8 -6.85 -29.39 -10.49
C ASP A 8 -7.70 -28.31 -11.16
N ASN A 9 -7.37 -27.93 -12.40
CA ASN A 9 -8.38 -27.42 -13.32
C ASN A 9 -7.93 -27.54 -14.78
N ALA A 10 -8.19 -28.71 -15.35
CA ALA A 10 -8.18 -28.93 -16.79
C ALA A 10 -9.55 -28.50 -17.34
N LEU A 11 -9.74 -27.20 -17.65
CA LEU A 11 -10.89 -26.71 -18.44
C LEU A 11 -10.69 -25.25 -18.89
N ILE A 12 -9.61 -24.96 -19.62
CA ILE A 12 -9.49 -23.73 -20.43
C ILE A 12 -8.97 -24.14 -21.81
N LYS A 13 -9.84 -24.72 -22.65
CA LYS A 13 -9.48 -25.01 -24.05
C LYS A 13 -10.56 -24.80 -25.11
N THR A 14 -11.72 -24.24 -24.78
CA THR A 14 -12.73 -23.96 -25.82
C THR A 14 -13.54 -22.74 -25.45
N LEU A 15 -13.21 -21.64 -26.12
CA LEU A 15 -13.96 -20.39 -26.38
C LEU A 15 -12.84 -19.52 -26.99
N PHE A 16 -12.73 -19.35 -28.31
CA PHE A 16 -13.43 -18.34 -29.07
C PHE A 16 -13.43 -18.73 -30.57
N LYS A 17 -14.59 -18.60 -31.23
CA LYS A 17 -14.68 -18.52 -32.69
C LYS A 17 -14.62 -17.04 -33.10
N PRO A 18 -14.02 -16.70 -34.25
CA PRO A 18 -14.06 -15.34 -34.77
C PRO A 18 -15.45 -15.05 -35.36
N ILE A 19 -16.08 -13.96 -34.93
CA ILE A 19 -17.25 -13.41 -35.61
C ILE A 19 -16.76 -12.43 -36.68
N LEU A 20 -17.04 -12.79 -37.93
CA LEU A 20 -16.90 -11.96 -39.12
C LEU A 20 -17.92 -10.82 -39.12
N THR A 21 -17.47 -9.71 -39.66
CA THR A 21 -18.12 -8.42 -39.87
C THR A 21 -19.54 -8.49 -40.46
N LYS A 22 -20.40 -7.59 -39.99
CA LYS A 22 -21.49 -7.03 -40.80
C LYS A 22 -21.56 -5.51 -40.62
N ASN A 23 -21.64 -4.86 -41.78
CA ASN A 23 -21.94 -3.45 -42.00
C ASN A 23 -23.32 -3.10 -41.45
N GLU A 24 -23.48 -1.86 -40.95
CA GLU A 24 -24.72 -1.08 -40.94
C GLU A 24 -24.29 0.39 -40.74
N GLU A 25 -24.33 1.19 -41.80
CA GLU A 25 -25.44 2.07 -42.22
C GLU A 25 -25.44 3.44 -41.50
N ILE A 26 -25.32 4.48 -42.32
CA ILE A 26 -25.29 5.90 -41.96
C ILE A 26 -26.75 6.38 -41.81
N PRO A 27 -27.14 7.02 -40.69
CA PRO A 27 -28.36 7.80 -40.66
C PRO A 27 -28.09 9.27 -41.00
N SER A 28 -28.94 9.76 -41.89
CA SER A 28 -29.08 11.12 -42.38
C SER A 28 -29.38 12.16 -41.30
N ALA A 29 -29.02 13.40 -41.62
CA ALA A 29 -29.30 14.60 -40.87
C ALA A 29 -30.80 14.80 -40.59
N GLU A 30 -31.16 14.88 -39.32
CA GLU A 30 -32.41 15.49 -38.86
C GLU A 30 -32.12 16.58 -37.83
N THR A 31 -32.81 17.69 -38.02
CA THR A 31 -32.72 18.96 -37.32
C THR A 31 -33.59 18.87 -36.06
N PHE A 32 -33.00 19.00 -34.87
CA PHE A 32 -33.76 19.10 -33.61
C PHE A 32 -33.29 20.28 -32.75
N SER A 33 -34.14 21.31 -32.75
CA SER A 33 -34.66 22.06 -31.60
C SER A 33 -33.75 22.30 -30.39
N THR A 34 -33.35 23.56 -30.24
CA THR A 34 -32.81 24.16 -29.02
C THR A 34 -33.85 24.21 -27.89
N THR A 35 -33.77 23.28 -26.96
CA THR A 35 -34.31 23.46 -25.61
C THR A 35 -33.28 22.95 -24.61
N ASN A 36 -32.69 23.88 -23.86
CA ASN A 36 -31.76 23.67 -22.76
C ASN A 36 -32.37 22.77 -21.66
N PRO A 37 -31.66 21.72 -21.23
CA PRO A 37 -31.72 21.29 -19.84
C PRO A 37 -30.30 20.96 -19.36
N LEU A 38 -29.47 21.99 -19.18
CA LEU A 38 -28.16 21.86 -18.55
C LEU A 38 -28.04 22.97 -17.49
N GLN A 39 -28.74 22.78 -16.37
CA GLN A 39 -28.07 23.05 -15.10
C GLN A 39 -27.04 21.93 -14.95
N LEU A 40 -25.83 22.17 -15.48
CA LEU A 40 -24.65 21.46 -15.04
C LEU A 40 -24.61 21.64 -13.53
N ALA A 41 -24.83 20.56 -12.78
CA ALA A 41 -24.37 20.53 -11.41
C ALA A 41 -22.89 20.93 -11.45
N ASP A 42 -22.52 21.92 -10.63
CA ASP A 42 -21.12 22.25 -10.42
C ASP A 42 -20.44 20.96 -9.96
N ASP A 43 -19.70 20.30 -10.87
CA ASP A 43 -18.83 19.18 -10.53
C ASP A 43 -17.74 19.76 -9.63
N GLU A 44 -17.96 19.76 -8.31
CA GLU A 44 -17.02 20.25 -7.32
C GLU A 44 -15.68 19.50 -7.49
N ALA A 45 -14.66 20.23 -7.94
CA ALA A 45 -13.33 19.68 -8.11
C ALA A 45 -12.79 19.19 -6.76
N LEU A 46 -12.09 18.05 -6.77
CA LEU A 46 -11.45 17.53 -5.57
C LEU A 46 -10.42 18.54 -5.02
N SER A 47 -10.56 18.90 -3.75
CA SER A 47 -9.65 19.77 -3.02
C SER A 47 -9.00 19.02 -1.86
N HIS A 48 -8.03 19.67 -1.21
CA HIS A 48 -7.34 19.13 -0.04
C HIS A 48 -8.24 18.97 1.19
N GLU A 49 -9.39 19.65 1.23
CA GLU A 49 -10.38 19.56 2.32
C GLU A 49 -11.14 18.23 2.30
N HIS A 50 -11.16 17.53 1.15
CA HIS A 50 -11.78 16.22 1.00
C HIS A 50 -10.89 15.06 1.48
N LEU A 51 -9.67 15.36 1.96
CA LEU A 51 -8.76 14.32 2.46
C LEU A 51 -9.13 13.94 3.89
N ALA A 52 -9.29 12.63 4.11
CA ALA A 52 -9.52 12.09 5.44
C ALA A 52 -8.27 12.27 6.33
N PRO A 53 -8.46 12.51 7.64
CA PRO A 53 -7.34 12.58 8.58
C PRO A 53 -6.63 11.23 8.68
N ILE A 54 -5.34 11.29 9.04
CA ILE A 54 -4.43 10.15 9.10
C ILE A 54 -3.65 10.26 10.41
N GLY A 55 -3.44 9.14 11.10
CA GLY A 55 -2.77 9.12 12.40
C GLY A 55 -3.55 8.32 13.45
N PRO A 56 -2.90 7.96 14.56
CA PRO A 56 -3.37 6.90 15.45
C PRO A 56 -4.75 7.25 16.00
N GLY A 57 -5.71 6.34 15.83
CA GLY A 57 -7.09 6.55 16.28
C GLY A 57 -8.01 7.21 15.25
N THR A 58 -7.53 7.48 14.03
CA THR A 58 -8.35 7.92 12.88
C THR A 58 -8.86 6.75 12.02
N THR A 59 -8.63 5.52 12.46
CA THR A 59 -9.07 4.32 11.75
C THR A 59 -10.60 4.19 11.79
N ASN A 60 -11.19 4.05 10.60
CA ASN A 60 -12.58 3.63 10.34
C ASN A 60 -13.74 4.51 10.82
N THR A 61 -13.52 5.70 11.40
CA THR A 61 -14.61 6.65 11.68
C THR A 61 -14.91 7.53 10.46
N TRP A 62 -15.80 7.07 9.60
CA TRP A 62 -16.42 7.93 8.58
C TRP A 62 -17.86 7.48 8.30
N ASP A 63 -18.78 8.44 8.35
CA ASP A 63 -20.17 8.24 8.79
C ASP A 63 -21.13 7.58 7.77
N LYS A 64 -20.63 6.94 6.70
CA LYS A 64 -21.51 6.56 5.55
C LYS A 64 -21.36 5.16 4.95
N LYS A 65 -20.37 4.34 5.33
CA LYS A 65 -20.32 2.90 4.98
C LYS A 65 -19.21 2.21 5.78
N GLU A 66 -19.45 1.00 6.31
CA GLU A 66 -18.38 0.21 6.93
C GLU A 66 -17.38 -0.17 5.82
N LEU A 67 -16.20 0.43 5.85
CA LEU A 67 -15.13 0.11 4.93
C LEU A 67 -14.51 -1.24 5.29
N ILE A 68 -14.12 -2.00 4.28
CA ILE A 68 -13.67 -3.37 4.44
C ILE A 68 -12.14 -3.41 4.34
N LEU A 69 -11.50 -4.05 5.32
CA LEU A 69 -10.08 -4.41 5.22
C LEU A 69 -9.93 -5.52 4.17
N SER A 70 -8.95 -5.42 3.27
CA SER A 70 -8.68 -6.53 2.36
C SER A 70 -8.18 -7.76 3.12
N GLU A 71 -8.52 -8.96 2.66
CA GLU A 71 -8.05 -10.22 3.27
C GLU A 71 -6.52 -10.23 3.47
N LYS A 72 -5.77 -9.74 2.48
CA LYS A 72 -4.31 -9.60 2.58
C LYS A 72 -3.88 -8.69 3.73
N THR A 73 -4.52 -7.53 3.89
CA THR A 73 -4.28 -6.59 4.99
C THR A 73 -4.57 -7.25 6.34
N ARG A 74 -5.69 -7.96 6.46
CA ARG A 74 -6.09 -8.69 7.68
C ARG A 74 -5.04 -9.71 8.08
N LEU A 75 -4.67 -10.60 7.15
CA LEU A 75 -3.67 -11.64 7.40
C LEU A 75 -2.29 -11.07 7.75
N LYS A 76 -1.92 -9.94 7.15
CA LYS A 76 -0.63 -9.27 7.41
C LYS A 76 -0.57 -8.66 8.80
N TYR A 77 -1.62 -7.99 9.25
CA TYR A 77 -1.56 -7.14 10.44
C TYR A 77 -2.26 -7.70 11.68
N ASN A 78 -3.16 -8.67 11.56
CA ASN A 78 -3.83 -9.32 12.71
C ASN A 78 -2.99 -10.43 13.36
N VAL A 79 -1.68 -10.22 13.42
CA VAL A 79 -0.70 -11.08 14.09
C VAL A 79 -0.60 -10.75 15.58
N ALA A 80 -0.12 -11.70 16.40
CA ALA A 80 0.00 -11.55 17.86
C ALA A 80 1.09 -10.54 18.25
N THR A 81 2.15 -10.45 17.47
CA THR A 81 3.32 -9.58 17.71
C THR A 81 3.40 -8.48 16.67
N CYS A 82 3.96 -7.34 17.05
CA CYS A 82 4.40 -6.31 16.12
C CYS A 82 5.76 -5.76 16.56
N THR A 83 6.34 -4.89 15.75
CA THR A 83 7.60 -4.24 16.04
C THR A 83 7.36 -2.81 16.51
N ALA A 84 7.86 -2.48 17.70
CA ALA A 84 7.95 -1.13 18.22
C ALA A 84 9.31 -0.54 17.87
N VAL A 85 9.31 0.64 17.25
CA VAL A 85 10.50 1.34 16.79
C VAL A 85 10.55 2.70 17.49
N ASN A 86 11.59 2.93 18.29
CA ASN A 86 11.90 4.22 18.88
C ASN A 86 13.09 4.81 18.16
N ILE A 87 12.98 6.05 17.72
CA ILE A 87 14.01 6.78 16.99
C ILE A 87 14.31 8.04 17.79
N ASN A 88 15.58 8.32 18.07
CA ASN A 88 16.01 9.62 18.59
C ASN A 88 16.65 10.48 17.48
N GLU A 89 17.11 11.68 17.78
CA GLU A 89 17.74 12.58 16.79
C GLU A 89 18.94 11.93 16.07
N THR A 90 19.83 11.27 16.81
CA THR A 90 20.95 10.50 16.23
C THR A 90 20.43 9.40 15.30
N GLY A 91 19.40 8.67 15.74
CA GLY A 91 18.77 7.60 14.97
C GLY A 91 18.12 8.08 13.70
N ALA A 92 17.50 9.26 13.69
CA ALA A 92 16.95 9.84 12.47
C ALA A 92 18.05 10.07 11.44
N LYS A 93 19.18 10.66 11.85
CA LYS A 93 20.33 10.89 10.98
C LYS A 93 20.94 9.56 10.48
N CYS A 94 21.24 8.63 11.39
CA CYS A 94 21.84 7.35 11.01
C CYS A 94 20.92 6.50 10.12
N LEU A 95 19.59 6.61 10.30
CA LEU A 95 18.64 5.98 9.39
C LEU A 95 18.68 6.61 8.00
N THR A 96 18.71 7.95 7.91
CA THR A 96 18.86 8.65 6.62
C THR A 96 20.11 8.17 5.90
N ASP A 97 21.26 8.16 6.59
CA ASP A 97 22.53 7.69 6.02
C ASP A 97 22.39 6.23 5.53
N ALA A 98 21.80 5.34 6.35
CA ALA A 98 21.56 3.95 5.97
C ALA A 98 20.62 3.81 4.75
N TYR A 99 19.63 4.70 4.60
CA TYR A 99 18.78 4.72 3.41
C TYR A 99 19.54 5.15 2.15
N HIS A 100 20.49 6.08 2.25
CA HIS A 100 21.29 6.56 1.11
C HIS A 100 22.38 5.56 0.66
N GLU A 101 22.73 4.58 1.49
CA GLU A 101 23.59 3.46 1.06
C GLU A 101 22.85 2.43 0.17
N ILE A 102 21.53 2.52 0.07
CA ILE A 102 20.71 1.58 -0.73
C ILE A 102 20.81 1.93 -2.23
N HIS A 103 20.67 0.90 -3.08
CA HIS A 103 20.67 1.04 -4.54
C HIS A 103 19.38 1.66 -5.11
N GLY A 104 19.43 2.93 -5.52
CA GLY A 104 18.45 3.64 -6.37
C GLY A 104 16.96 3.31 -6.15
N LEU A 105 16.23 3.09 -7.25
CA LEU A 105 14.78 2.81 -7.26
C LEU A 105 14.41 1.38 -6.81
N PRO A 106 13.26 1.16 -6.17
CA PRO A 106 12.79 -0.19 -5.88
C PRO A 106 12.83 -1.10 -7.11
N GLY A 107 13.18 -2.38 -6.92
CA GLY A 107 13.48 -3.29 -8.03
C GLY A 107 12.35 -3.39 -9.07
N PHE A 108 11.10 -3.35 -8.62
CA PHE A 108 9.93 -3.38 -9.52
C PHE A 108 9.74 -2.06 -10.29
N VAL A 109 9.95 -0.89 -9.67
CA VAL A 109 9.90 0.42 -10.35
C VAL A 109 11.01 0.50 -11.39
N HIS A 110 12.24 0.14 -11.00
CA HIS A 110 13.38 0.10 -11.91
C HIS A 110 13.10 -0.80 -13.13
N ARG A 111 12.61 -2.02 -12.90
CA ARG A 111 12.27 -2.97 -13.98
C ARG A 111 11.16 -2.44 -14.89
N PHE A 112 10.13 -1.81 -14.33
CA PHE A 112 9.05 -1.18 -15.10
C PHE A 112 9.61 -0.12 -16.04
N LEU A 113 10.43 0.81 -15.53
CA LEU A 113 11.04 1.88 -16.33
C LEU A 113 12.01 1.32 -17.39
N GLN A 114 12.80 0.30 -17.05
CA GLN A 114 13.68 -0.40 -18.01
C GLN A 114 12.90 -1.24 -19.03
N GLY A 115 11.58 -1.36 -18.86
CA GLY A 115 10.72 -2.08 -19.76
C GLY A 115 10.90 -3.59 -19.75
N ARG A 116 11.25 -4.15 -18.59
CA ARG A 116 11.25 -5.59 -18.39
C ARG A 116 9.81 -6.11 -18.30
N PRO A 117 9.53 -7.33 -18.76
CA PRO A 117 8.24 -7.99 -18.53
C PRO A 117 7.86 -7.96 -17.04
N SER A 118 6.62 -7.55 -16.79
CA SER A 118 5.97 -7.52 -15.47
C SER A 118 4.46 -7.38 -15.63
N LEU A 119 3.72 -7.63 -14.55
CA LEU A 119 2.29 -7.41 -14.52
C LEU A 119 1.93 -5.92 -14.71
N GLU A 120 2.68 -5.00 -14.12
CA GLU A 120 2.47 -3.56 -14.27
C GLU A 120 2.70 -3.13 -15.71
N ARG A 121 3.68 -3.71 -16.40
CA ARG A 121 3.89 -3.46 -17.81
C ARG A 121 2.74 -4.00 -18.66
N ALA A 122 2.21 -5.18 -18.33
CA ALA A 122 1.04 -5.73 -18.99
C ALA A 122 -0.21 -4.85 -18.77
N LEU A 123 -0.44 -4.39 -17.53
CA LEU A 123 -1.51 -3.45 -17.19
C LEU A 123 -1.32 -2.08 -17.84
N PHE A 124 -0.10 -1.56 -17.91
CA PHE A 124 0.22 -0.29 -18.59
C PHE A 124 -0.11 -0.35 -20.09
N VAL A 125 0.16 -1.49 -20.72
CA VAL A 125 -0.20 -1.72 -22.13
C VAL A 125 -1.72 -1.72 -22.31
N GLN A 126 -2.45 -2.34 -21.37
CA GLN A 126 -3.91 -2.40 -21.35
C GLN A 126 -4.57 -1.03 -21.07
N ALA A 127 -4.06 -0.31 -20.07
CA ALA A 127 -4.64 0.90 -19.51
C ALA A 127 -3.51 1.84 -19.02
N PRO A 128 -2.87 2.60 -19.92
CA PRO A 128 -1.74 3.49 -19.58
C PRO A 128 -2.12 4.60 -18.61
N GLU A 129 -3.40 4.97 -18.56
CA GLU A 129 -3.96 5.99 -17.67
C GLU A 129 -3.79 5.64 -16.18
N MET A 130 -3.55 4.36 -15.87
CA MET A 130 -3.22 3.87 -14.53
C MET A 130 -1.82 4.27 -14.06
N TYR A 131 -0.94 4.71 -14.98
CA TYR A 131 0.48 4.94 -14.72
C TYR A 131 0.95 6.34 -15.12
N PRO A 132 0.26 7.43 -14.73
CA PRO A 132 0.69 8.77 -15.08
C PRO A 132 2.07 9.07 -14.46
N ILE A 133 2.85 9.86 -15.18
CA ILE A 133 4.08 10.46 -14.68
C ILE A 133 3.79 11.94 -14.45
N PHE A 134 4.22 12.45 -13.29
CA PHE A 134 4.12 13.84 -12.90
C PHE A 134 5.51 14.47 -12.93
N ASP A 135 5.57 15.70 -13.43
CA ASP A 135 6.78 16.51 -13.42
C ASP A 135 7.00 17.14 -12.03
N THR A 136 8.25 17.14 -11.56
CA THR A 136 8.61 17.90 -10.36
C THR A 136 8.84 19.38 -10.73
N PRO A 137 8.32 20.36 -9.97
CA PRO A 137 8.35 21.76 -10.40
C PRO A 137 9.72 22.45 -10.42
N TYR A 138 10.76 21.88 -9.80
CA TYR A 138 12.04 22.56 -9.58
C TYR A 138 13.28 21.84 -10.12
N ASP A 139 13.14 20.61 -10.62
CA ASP A 139 14.24 19.86 -11.22
C ASP A 139 13.71 18.85 -12.28
N GLU A 140 14.60 18.03 -12.83
CA GLU A 140 14.25 17.01 -13.82
C GLU A 140 13.68 15.73 -13.21
N SER A 141 13.48 15.68 -11.89
CA SER A 141 12.92 14.52 -11.23
C SER A 141 11.47 14.32 -11.66
N LYS A 142 10.99 13.09 -11.51
CA LYS A 142 9.64 12.71 -11.88
C LYS A 142 9.00 11.93 -10.75
N THR A 143 7.67 11.85 -10.77
CA THR A 143 6.93 10.94 -9.91
C THR A 143 6.04 10.06 -10.75
N ILE A 144 6.13 8.75 -10.60
CA ILE A 144 5.21 7.82 -11.28
C ILE A 144 4.14 7.33 -10.30
N LEU A 145 2.87 7.45 -10.69
CA LEU A 145 1.78 6.80 -10.00
C LEU A 145 1.65 5.36 -10.52
N MET A 146 1.42 4.41 -9.64
CA MET A 146 1.21 3.01 -10.00
C MET A 146 0.06 2.44 -9.18
N THR A 147 -0.80 1.63 -9.79
CA THR A 147 -1.74 0.80 -9.02
C THR A 147 -0.97 -0.21 -8.20
N ASN A 148 -1.40 -0.46 -6.97
CA ASN A 148 -0.85 -1.56 -6.18
C ASN A 148 -1.56 -2.87 -6.59
N PRO A 149 -0.90 -3.76 -7.36
CA PRO A 149 -1.59 -4.92 -7.93
C PRO A 149 -2.06 -5.92 -6.86
N ALA A 150 -1.54 -5.82 -5.64
CA ALA A 150 -1.97 -6.65 -4.52
C ALA A 150 -3.42 -6.43 -4.08
N TYR A 151 -4.01 -5.28 -4.44
CA TYR A 151 -5.38 -4.91 -4.08
C TYR A 151 -6.30 -4.81 -5.31
N LEU A 152 -5.77 -5.08 -6.50
CA LEU A 152 -6.53 -5.07 -7.75
C LEU A 152 -6.95 -6.50 -8.10
N ASP A 153 -8.26 -6.75 -8.23
CA ASP A 153 -8.74 -7.95 -8.90
C ASP A 153 -8.50 -7.81 -10.40
N ILE A 154 -7.30 -8.21 -10.83
CA ILE A 154 -6.85 -8.10 -12.21
C ILE A 154 -7.75 -8.90 -13.15
N LYS A 155 -8.22 -10.09 -12.73
CA LYS A 155 -9.06 -10.92 -13.59
C LYS A 155 -10.39 -10.22 -13.85
N LYS A 156 -11.01 -9.69 -12.80
CA LYS A 156 -12.23 -8.91 -12.92
C LYS A 156 -11.99 -7.64 -13.76
N PHE A 157 -10.95 -6.87 -13.47
CA PHE A 157 -10.65 -5.64 -14.22
C PHE A 157 -10.46 -5.88 -15.72
N LEU A 158 -9.71 -6.93 -16.10
CA LEU A 158 -9.54 -7.30 -17.51
C LEU A 158 -10.86 -7.74 -18.14
N SER A 159 -11.64 -8.56 -17.42
CA SER A 159 -12.98 -8.95 -17.89
C SER A 159 -13.92 -7.76 -18.07
N ASP A 160 -13.84 -6.76 -17.19
CA ASP A 160 -14.60 -5.52 -17.33
C ASP A 160 -14.10 -4.74 -18.55
N CYS A 161 -12.80 -4.59 -18.77
CA CYS A 161 -12.24 -3.95 -19.97
C CYS A 161 -12.68 -4.60 -21.30
N GLU A 162 -13.01 -5.89 -21.29
CA GLU A 162 -13.53 -6.58 -22.48
C GLU A 162 -15.03 -6.33 -22.68
N LYS A 163 -15.79 -6.19 -21.60
CA LYS A 163 -17.26 -6.03 -21.61
C LYS A 163 -17.68 -4.58 -21.80
N VAL A 164 -16.89 -3.64 -21.30
CA VAL A 164 -17.13 -2.20 -21.30
C VAL A 164 -15.84 -1.47 -21.70
N SER A 165 -15.89 -0.15 -21.87
CA SER A 165 -14.66 0.60 -22.19
C SER A 165 -13.66 0.59 -21.03
N THR A 166 -12.35 0.62 -21.34
CA THR A 166 -11.29 0.75 -20.33
C THR A 166 -11.52 1.95 -19.39
N SER A 167 -11.93 3.09 -19.94
CA SER A 167 -12.24 4.29 -19.15
C SER A 167 -13.37 4.04 -18.14
N TYR A 168 -14.43 3.34 -18.54
CA TYR A 168 -15.51 2.99 -17.61
C TYR A 168 -15.01 1.99 -16.56
N ALA A 169 -14.26 0.96 -16.96
CA ALA A 169 -13.70 -0.04 -16.04
C ALA A 169 -12.81 0.61 -14.97
N LEU A 170 -11.97 1.59 -15.34
CA LEU A 170 -11.14 2.36 -14.41
C LEU A 170 -11.97 3.13 -13.37
N LYS A 171 -13.05 3.78 -13.80
CA LYS A 171 -13.98 4.49 -12.89
C LYS A 171 -14.70 3.57 -11.91
N GLN A 172 -14.83 2.28 -12.24
CA GLN A 172 -15.43 1.29 -11.33
C GLN A 172 -14.45 0.77 -10.27
N LEU A 173 -13.14 1.02 -10.40
CA LEU A 173 -12.15 0.49 -9.45
C LEU A 173 -12.33 1.07 -8.03
N LYS A 174 -12.78 2.33 -7.89
CA LYS A 174 -13.09 2.92 -6.58
C LYS A 174 -14.25 2.23 -5.84
N ASN A 175 -15.07 1.48 -6.58
CA ASN A 175 -16.22 0.73 -6.07
C ASN A 175 -15.89 -0.76 -5.85
N SER A 176 -14.62 -1.16 -6.01
CA SER A 176 -14.23 -2.54 -5.72
C SER A 176 -14.44 -2.87 -4.24
N GLU A 177 -14.63 -4.16 -3.92
CA GLU A 177 -14.82 -4.63 -2.54
C GLU A 177 -13.71 -4.16 -1.58
N ASN A 178 -12.49 -4.05 -2.09
CA ASN A 178 -11.31 -3.63 -1.33
C ASN A 178 -10.98 -2.14 -1.51
N GLY A 179 -11.84 -1.36 -2.18
CA GLY A 179 -11.56 0.01 -2.59
C GLY A 179 -10.47 0.10 -3.66
N LEU A 180 -9.87 1.28 -3.81
CA LEU A 180 -8.78 1.55 -4.75
C LEU A 180 -7.50 1.92 -4.00
N ALA A 181 -6.40 1.28 -4.39
CA ALA A 181 -5.08 1.43 -3.79
C ALA A 181 -4.04 1.82 -4.85
N LEU A 182 -3.48 3.01 -4.72
CA LEU A 182 -2.42 3.52 -5.59
C LEU A 182 -1.18 3.86 -4.75
N VAL A 183 -0.02 3.92 -5.40
CA VAL A 183 1.23 4.37 -4.79
C VAL A 183 2.01 5.22 -5.79
N THR A 184 2.48 6.38 -5.38
CA THR A 184 3.42 7.17 -6.18
C THR A 184 4.86 6.85 -5.80
N TRP A 185 5.80 6.97 -6.74
CA TRP A 185 7.23 6.75 -6.52
C TRP A 185 8.02 7.92 -7.06
N TYR A 186 8.78 8.58 -6.19
CA TYR A 186 9.77 9.59 -6.60
C TYR A 186 10.86 8.93 -7.47
N ILE A 187 11.27 9.62 -8.53
CA ILE A 187 12.32 9.17 -9.42
C ILE A 187 13.34 10.30 -9.59
N HIS A 188 14.51 10.09 -9.01
CA HIS A 188 15.65 10.96 -9.17
C HIS A 188 16.05 11.08 -10.67
N PRO A 189 16.50 12.26 -11.15
CA PRO A 189 16.83 12.47 -12.57
C PRO A 189 17.82 11.43 -13.11
N GLU A 190 18.85 11.13 -12.31
CA GLU A 190 19.87 10.17 -12.73
C GLU A 190 19.41 8.71 -12.71
N ALA A 191 18.35 8.39 -11.98
CA ALA A 191 17.72 7.08 -12.03
C ALA A 191 16.74 6.94 -13.21
N LEU A 192 16.36 8.04 -13.86
CA LEU A 192 15.38 8.05 -14.94
C LEU A 192 16.04 7.59 -16.26
N PRO A 193 15.52 6.56 -16.94
CA PRO A 193 16.05 6.17 -18.25
C PRO A 193 15.94 7.31 -19.27
N ALA A 194 16.92 7.46 -20.16
CA ALA A 194 17.01 8.55 -21.13
C ALA A 194 15.70 8.77 -21.95
N LYS A 195 14.98 7.69 -22.27
CA LYS A 195 13.70 7.73 -22.99
C LYS A 195 12.55 8.45 -22.24
N PHE A 196 12.71 8.66 -20.93
CA PHE A 196 11.75 9.39 -20.09
C PHE A 196 12.26 10.80 -19.72
N ARG A 197 13.53 11.14 -20.00
CA ARG A 197 14.11 12.49 -19.83
C ARG A 197 13.67 13.46 -20.95
N SER A 198 12.45 13.28 -21.48
CA SER A 198 11.95 14.04 -22.62
C SER A 198 11.49 15.43 -22.19
N THR A 199 11.61 16.41 -23.10
CA THR A 199 10.95 17.72 -22.97
C THR A 199 9.44 17.66 -23.26
N LEU A 200 8.96 16.52 -23.78
CA LEU A 200 7.53 16.31 -23.99
C LEU A 200 6.82 16.21 -22.64
N PRO A 201 5.58 16.74 -22.54
CA PRO A 201 4.74 16.53 -21.38
C PRO A 201 4.64 15.03 -21.05
N ALA A 202 4.72 14.69 -19.77
CA ALA A 202 4.80 13.30 -19.30
C ALA A 202 3.72 12.36 -19.88
N HIS A 203 2.49 12.85 -20.07
CA HIS A 203 1.41 12.07 -20.69
C HIS A 203 1.69 11.68 -22.16
N LYS A 204 2.39 12.53 -22.92
CA LYS A 204 2.79 12.23 -24.31
C LYS A 204 3.93 11.21 -24.37
N VAL A 205 4.83 11.25 -23.40
CA VAL A 205 5.91 10.26 -23.26
C VAL A 205 5.32 8.86 -23.09
N LEU A 206 4.31 8.71 -22.22
CA LEU A 206 3.64 7.43 -21.99
C LEU A 206 2.83 6.94 -23.20
N GLU A 207 2.10 7.83 -23.87
CA GLU A 207 1.33 7.50 -25.08
C GLU A 207 2.23 6.97 -26.21
N PHE A 208 3.36 7.64 -26.44
CA PHE A 208 4.37 7.22 -27.40
C PHE A 208 4.96 5.85 -27.04
N HIS A 209 5.38 5.68 -25.78
CA HIS A 209 5.94 4.42 -25.31
C HIS A 209 4.93 3.28 -25.41
N ARG A 210 3.67 3.48 -25.02
CA ARG A 210 2.62 2.46 -25.16
C ARG A 210 2.49 1.97 -26.60
N THR A 211 2.47 2.90 -27.56
CA THR A 211 2.36 2.55 -28.98
C THR A 211 3.53 1.69 -29.45
N GLN A 212 4.75 2.02 -29.01
CA GLN A 212 5.93 1.20 -29.29
C GLN A 212 5.80 -0.20 -28.68
N LEU A 213 5.37 -0.29 -27.41
CA LEU A 213 5.20 -1.57 -26.72
C LEU A 213 4.14 -2.45 -27.37
N MET A 214 2.99 -1.90 -27.74
CA MET A 214 1.96 -2.64 -28.45
C MET A 214 2.50 -3.25 -29.74
N ARG A 215 3.23 -2.46 -30.55
CA ARG A 215 3.84 -2.95 -31.81
C ARG A 215 4.92 -4.00 -31.58
N GLU A 216 5.68 -3.92 -30.49
CA GLU A 216 6.66 -4.95 -30.13
C GLU A 216 5.98 -6.26 -29.75
N ALA A 217 4.93 -6.18 -28.93
CA ALA A 217 4.18 -7.34 -28.48
C ALA A 217 3.40 -8.02 -29.61
N GLU A 218 2.72 -7.24 -30.47
CA GLU A 218 2.03 -7.75 -31.67
C GLU A 218 3.00 -8.53 -32.55
N ARG A 219 4.16 -7.95 -32.88
CA ARG A 219 5.21 -8.64 -33.67
C ARG A 219 5.69 -9.93 -33.01
N ALA A 220 5.84 -9.95 -31.69
CA ALA A 220 6.27 -11.15 -30.96
C ALA A 220 5.17 -12.23 -30.90
N CYS A 221 3.91 -11.82 -30.85
CA CYS A 221 2.74 -12.68 -30.82
C CYS A 221 2.36 -13.24 -32.19
N ASP A 222 2.56 -12.50 -33.27
CA ASP A 222 2.34 -12.99 -34.65
C ASP A 222 3.22 -14.21 -34.98
N VAL A 223 4.41 -14.27 -34.38
CA VAL A 223 5.32 -15.42 -34.48
C VAL A 223 4.82 -16.63 -33.66
N LYS A 224 3.95 -16.41 -32.67
CA LYS A 224 3.43 -17.40 -31.72
C LYS A 224 1.91 -17.25 -31.58
N LYS A 225 1.15 -17.74 -32.57
CA LYS A 225 -0.32 -17.63 -32.78
C LYS A 225 -1.27 -17.75 -31.56
N GLU A 226 -0.80 -18.15 -30.39
CA GLU A 226 -1.58 -18.36 -29.17
C GLU A 226 -1.33 -17.32 -28.07
N LYS A 227 -0.45 -16.33 -28.27
CA LYS A 227 -0.13 -15.34 -27.23
C LYS A 227 -0.77 -13.97 -27.50
N GLN A 228 -1.40 -13.37 -26.50
CA GLN A 228 -1.88 -11.99 -26.55
C GLN A 228 -0.79 -11.00 -26.09
N PRO A 229 -0.80 -9.73 -26.53
CA PRO A 229 0.16 -8.72 -26.10
C PRO A 229 0.27 -8.58 -24.57
N PHE A 230 -0.86 -8.69 -23.87
CA PHE A 230 -0.89 -8.73 -22.40
C PHE A 230 -0.08 -9.91 -21.84
N ASP A 231 -0.28 -11.12 -22.37
CA ASP A 231 0.44 -12.33 -21.94
C ASP A 231 1.93 -12.28 -22.26
N TYR A 232 2.29 -11.63 -23.38
CA TYR A 232 3.69 -11.42 -23.74
C TYR A 232 4.44 -10.65 -22.66
N TYR A 233 3.88 -9.53 -22.18
CA TYR A 233 4.49 -8.74 -21.12
C TYR A 233 4.28 -9.31 -19.72
N ARG A 234 3.20 -10.06 -19.50
CA ARG A 234 2.94 -10.71 -18.20
C ARG A 234 3.85 -11.91 -17.95
N TYR A 235 4.10 -12.75 -18.95
CA TYR A 235 4.77 -14.04 -18.75
C TYR A 235 6.19 -14.11 -19.32
N GLY A 236 6.57 -13.23 -20.24
CA GLY A 236 7.90 -13.25 -20.87
C GLY A 236 8.27 -14.64 -21.44
N GLN A 237 9.56 -14.86 -21.71
CA GLN A 237 10.07 -16.23 -21.97
C GLN A 237 10.68 -16.88 -20.73
N GLU A 238 11.05 -16.10 -19.70
CA GLU A 238 11.79 -16.56 -18.52
C GLU A 238 11.43 -15.73 -17.28
N MET A 239 10.20 -15.86 -16.76
CA MET A 239 9.83 -15.24 -15.48
C MET A 239 9.93 -16.23 -14.33
N THR A 240 10.56 -15.81 -13.23
CA THR A 240 10.61 -16.61 -12.00
C THR A 240 9.23 -16.65 -11.33
N PRO A 241 8.90 -17.68 -10.51
CA PRO A 241 7.65 -17.72 -9.75
C PRO A 241 7.39 -16.47 -8.90
N LEU A 242 8.45 -15.85 -8.35
CA LEU A 242 8.35 -14.59 -7.60
C LEU A 242 7.88 -13.43 -8.49
N GLN A 243 8.29 -13.39 -9.76
CA GLN A 243 7.85 -12.37 -10.72
C GLN A 243 6.42 -12.62 -11.21
N LEU A 244 5.96 -13.88 -11.18
CA LEU A 244 4.62 -14.29 -11.62
C LEU A 244 3.55 -14.15 -10.53
N HIS A 245 3.92 -14.41 -9.27
CA HIS A 245 2.99 -14.60 -8.15
C HIS A 245 3.36 -13.84 -6.87
N GLY A 246 4.56 -13.25 -6.80
CA GLY A 246 5.05 -12.57 -5.61
C GLY A 246 4.42 -11.19 -5.38
N SER A 247 4.41 -10.75 -4.13
CA SER A 247 4.20 -9.33 -3.81
C SER A 247 5.37 -8.53 -4.38
N PHE A 248 5.12 -7.69 -5.39
CA PHE A 248 6.14 -6.97 -6.17
C PHE A 248 7.12 -6.13 -5.34
N SER A 249 6.69 -5.65 -4.17
CA SER A 249 7.54 -5.03 -3.15
C SER A 249 8.69 -5.92 -2.64
N LYS A 250 8.70 -7.22 -3.01
CA LYS A 250 9.75 -8.19 -2.68
C LYS A 250 10.73 -8.44 -3.82
N LEU A 251 10.58 -7.78 -4.98
CA LEU A 251 11.58 -7.87 -6.04
C LEU A 251 12.85 -7.15 -5.58
N PRO A 252 13.99 -7.84 -5.50
CA PRO A 252 15.23 -7.23 -5.05
C PRO A 252 15.66 -6.16 -6.04
N ARG A 253 16.37 -5.16 -5.50
CA ARG A 253 17.15 -4.24 -6.32
C ARG A 253 18.20 -5.03 -7.09
N THR A 254 18.47 -4.63 -8.32
CA THR A 254 19.46 -5.30 -9.17
C THR A 254 20.83 -4.66 -8.96
N LEU A 255 21.91 -5.46 -8.96
CA LEU A 255 23.30 -4.96 -8.87
C LEU A 255 23.70 -4.02 -10.02
N SER A 256 22.91 -3.95 -11.10
CA SER A 256 23.11 -2.98 -12.17
C SER A 256 22.60 -1.57 -11.84
N GLN A 257 21.89 -1.42 -10.72
CA GLN A 257 21.48 -0.11 -10.23
C GLN A 257 22.64 0.50 -9.47
N GLU A 258 22.77 1.82 -9.56
CA GLU A 258 23.74 2.55 -8.76
C GLU A 258 23.22 2.78 -7.34
N SER A 259 24.12 2.99 -6.38
CA SER A 259 23.75 3.47 -5.04
C SER A 259 23.12 4.87 -5.15
N ILE A 260 22.27 5.22 -4.18
CA ILE A 260 21.70 6.56 -4.09
C ILE A 260 22.83 7.62 -4.04
N THR A 261 23.85 7.41 -3.21
CA THR A 261 25.04 8.28 -3.14
C THR A 261 25.72 8.47 -4.51
N SER A 262 25.81 7.42 -5.34
CA SER A 262 26.38 7.53 -6.69
C SER A 262 25.50 8.37 -7.63
N LEU A 263 24.17 8.25 -7.51
CA LEU A 263 23.22 9.05 -8.30
C LEU A 263 23.31 10.54 -7.93
N GLU A 264 23.36 10.84 -6.63
CA GLU A 264 23.49 12.22 -6.13
C GLU A 264 24.83 12.84 -6.54
N SER A 265 25.91 12.06 -6.66
CA SER A 265 27.21 12.60 -7.10
C SER A 265 27.24 13.14 -8.54
N LYS A 266 26.20 12.87 -9.33
CA LYS A 266 26.11 13.21 -10.76
C LYS A 266 25.19 14.39 -11.06
N SER A 267 24.44 14.87 -10.07
CA SER A 267 23.49 15.96 -10.24
C SER A 267 23.35 16.78 -8.96
N ASP A 268 22.94 18.03 -9.07
CA ASP A 268 22.66 18.88 -7.90
C ASP A 268 21.35 18.51 -7.18
N SER A 269 20.62 17.50 -7.69
CA SER A 269 19.37 17.02 -7.10
C SER A 269 19.62 16.06 -5.95
N VAL A 270 18.83 16.21 -4.89
CA VAL A 270 18.83 15.28 -3.75
C VAL A 270 17.91 14.10 -4.07
N TYR A 271 18.34 12.91 -3.68
CA TYR A 271 17.50 11.73 -3.71
C TYR A 271 16.59 11.72 -2.48
N LEU A 272 15.28 11.70 -2.69
CA LEU A 272 14.33 11.56 -1.58
C LEU A 272 14.18 10.07 -1.26
N ALA A 273 15.01 9.55 -0.34
CA ALA A 273 15.04 8.13 0.03
C ALA A 273 13.98 7.79 1.10
N CYS A 274 13.75 8.70 2.04
CA CYS A 274 12.85 8.59 3.17
C CYS A 274 12.18 9.93 3.51
N LEU A 275 11.37 9.98 4.58
CA LEU A 275 10.72 11.23 5.01
C LEU A 275 11.69 12.26 5.59
N PHE A 276 12.80 11.84 6.19
CA PHE A 276 13.78 12.76 6.77
C PHE A 276 14.43 13.65 5.70
N ASP A 277 14.49 13.18 4.44
CA ASP A 277 15.06 13.93 3.33
C ASP A 277 14.26 15.19 2.97
N LEU A 278 13.00 15.26 3.40
CA LEU A 278 12.15 16.44 3.20
C LEU A 278 12.62 17.67 3.99
N ASP A 279 13.48 17.47 5.00
CA ASP A 279 14.07 18.58 5.75
C ASP A 279 15.34 19.13 5.11
N GLN A 280 15.96 18.43 4.13
CA GLN A 280 17.20 18.89 3.49
C GLN A 280 16.98 20.19 2.72
N ASN A 281 15.85 20.32 2.02
CA ASN A 281 15.39 21.56 1.40
C ASN A 281 13.87 21.71 1.55
N LYS A 282 13.45 22.15 2.74
CA LYS A 282 12.03 22.32 3.10
C LYS A 282 11.21 23.10 2.08
N THR A 283 11.79 24.16 1.50
CA THR A 283 11.10 24.98 0.49
C THR A 283 10.81 24.19 -0.79
N GLN A 284 11.80 23.47 -1.32
CA GLN A 284 11.61 22.60 -2.47
C GLN A 284 10.66 21.46 -2.14
N SER A 285 10.86 20.76 -1.01
CA SER A 285 9.98 19.69 -0.57
C SER A 285 8.52 20.14 -0.45
N LEU A 286 8.26 21.34 0.08
CA LEU A 286 6.92 21.90 0.16
C LEU A 286 6.30 22.13 -1.24
N ILE A 287 7.05 22.70 -2.18
CA ILE A 287 6.59 22.90 -3.57
C ILE A 287 6.26 21.57 -4.23
N TYR A 288 7.14 20.57 -4.07
CA TYR A 288 6.93 19.23 -4.63
C TYR A 288 5.70 18.55 -4.03
N LEU A 289 5.54 18.54 -2.71
CA LEU A 289 4.45 17.84 -2.04
C LEU A 289 3.08 18.44 -2.38
N LYS A 290 2.98 19.78 -2.50
CA LYS A 290 1.75 20.45 -2.98
C LYS A 290 1.42 20.06 -4.41
N SER A 291 2.39 20.17 -5.32
CA SER A 291 2.22 19.77 -6.72
C SER A 291 1.81 18.30 -6.82
N LEU A 292 2.45 17.42 -6.05
CA LEU A 292 2.15 15.99 -6.03
C LEU A 292 0.71 15.73 -5.54
N ARG A 293 0.28 16.36 -4.45
CA ARG A 293 -1.10 16.25 -3.94
C ARG A 293 -2.11 16.65 -5.01
N ASP A 294 -1.91 17.80 -5.63
CA ASP A 294 -2.86 18.38 -6.59
C ASP A 294 -2.91 17.50 -7.86
N ASN A 295 -1.77 16.99 -8.32
CA ASN A 295 -1.69 16.03 -9.43
C ASN A 295 -2.38 14.69 -9.11
N ILE A 296 -2.23 14.17 -7.88
CA ILE A 296 -2.92 12.96 -7.42
C ILE A 296 -4.44 13.18 -7.45
N LEU A 297 -4.93 14.27 -6.84
CA LEU A 297 -6.36 14.56 -6.77
C LEU A 297 -6.97 14.74 -8.17
N ALA A 298 -6.30 15.49 -9.04
CA ALA A 298 -6.71 15.65 -10.43
C ALA A 298 -6.79 14.30 -11.18
N ASN A 299 -5.80 13.42 -10.97
CA ASN A 299 -5.81 12.09 -11.58
C ASN A 299 -6.93 11.19 -11.02
N LEU A 300 -7.16 11.21 -9.71
CA LEU A 300 -8.25 10.48 -9.06
C LEU A 300 -9.62 10.85 -9.65
N ALA A 301 -9.90 12.15 -9.80
CA ALA A 301 -11.13 12.63 -10.42
C ALA A 301 -11.22 12.20 -11.90
N ALA A 302 -10.18 12.50 -12.70
CA ALA A 302 -10.22 12.32 -14.14
C ALA A 302 -10.25 10.85 -14.59
N VAL A 303 -9.41 10.00 -13.99
CA VAL A 303 -9.21 8.61 -14.41
C VAL A 303 -10.14 7.65 -13.67
N TYR A 304 -10.28 7.84 -12.36
CA TYR A 304 -10.99 6.92 -11.49
C TYR A 304 -12.39 7.42 -11.09
N GLY A 305 -12.79 8.61 -11.55
CA GLY A 305 -14.11 9.16 -11.29
C GLY A 305 -14.36 9.39 -9.80
N VAL A 306 -13.31 9.65 -9.02
CA VAL A 306 -13.41 9.92 -7.58
C VAL A 306 -14.07 11.28 -7.36
N THR A 307 -15.01 11.35 -6.41
CA THR A 307 -15.81 12.54 -6.09
C THR A 307 -15.62 12.93 -4.62
N PRO A 308 -16.06 14.13 -4.19
CA PRO A 308 -15.92 14.58 -2.79
C PRO A 308 -16.58 13.65 -1.76
N GLU A 309 -17.54 12.82 -2.15
CA GLU A 309 -18.19 11.85 -1.27
C GLU A 309 -17.35 10.60 -1.02
N ASP A 310 -16.34 10.33 -1.84
CA ASP A 310 -15.43 9.21 -1.66
C ASP A 310 -14.44 9.49 -0.53
N LYS A 311 -14.08 8.45 0.23
CA LYS A 311 -13.08 8.59 1.29
C LYS A 311 -11.68 8.47 0.71
N ILE A 312 -10.94 9.57 0.69
CA ILE A 312 -9.57 9.63 0.17
C ILE A 312 -8.58 9.75 1.33
N LYS A 313 -7.57 8.87 1.40
CA LYS A 313 -6.40 9.02 2.26
C LYS A 313 -5.13 9.07 1.43
N ILE A 314 -4.25 10.01 1.75
CA ILE A 314 -2.95 10.19 1.10
C ILE A 314 -1.87 10.31 2.17
N TYR A 315 -0.95 9.35 2.24
CA TYR A 315 0.03 9.26 3.34
C TYR A 315 1.35 8.64 2.93
N LEU A 316 2.35 8.80 3.79
CA LEU A 316 3.66 8.18 3.70
C LEU A 316 3.89 7.30 4.93
N HIS A 317 4.76 6.30 4.81
CA HIS A 317 5.14 5.45 5.94
C HIS A 317 6.47 5.88 6.56
N MET A 318 6.66 5.65 7.85
CA MET A 318 8.01 5.61 8.44
C MET A 318 8.04 4.52 9.51
N PRO A 319 9.08 3.68 9.63
CA PRO A 319 10.21 3.51 8.72
C PRO A 319 9.84 2.78 7.42
N TYR A 320 10.70 2.89 6.39
CA TYR A 320 10.58 2.21 5.10
C TYR A 320 11.30 0.86 5.08
N LEU A 321 10.76 -0.11 4.33
CA LEU A 321 11.48 -1.33 3.97
C LEU A 321 12.60 -1.05 2.97
N GLU A 322 13.76 -1.71 3.12
CA GLU A 322 14.89 -1.60 2.18
C GLU A 322 14.44 -1.80 0.72
N ALA A 323 13.59 -2.81 0.49
CA ALA A 323 13.03 -3.14 -0.81
C ALA A 323 12.12 -2.05 -1.40
N THR A 324 11.66 -1.10 -0.57
CA THR A 324 10.78 0.01 -0.94
C THR A 324 11.39 1.40 -0.65
N THR A 325 12.64 1.48 -0.18
CA THR A 325 13.33 2.75 0.05
C THR A 325 13.32 3.63 -1.20
N THR A 326 12.71 4.79 -1.07
CA THR A 326 12.46 5.86 -2.05
C THR A 326 11.18 6.51 -1.55
N LEU A 327 11.10 7.84 -1.54
CA LEU A 327 9.91 8.55 -1.13
C LEU A 327 8.71 8.11 -2.00
N HIS A 328 7.69 7.59 -1.34
CA HIS A 328 6.51 7.06 -2.00
C HIS A 328 5.25 7.36 -1.19
N VAL A 329 4.19 7.78 -1.88
CA VAL A 329 2.93 8.17 -1.26
C VAL A 329 1.88 7.10 -1.51
N HIS A 330 1.31 6.55 -0.45
CA HIS A 330 0.18 5.64 -0.49
C HIS A 330 -1.11 6.43 -0.64
N ILE A 331 -1.98 5.96 -1.53
CA ILE A 331 -3.28 6.55 -1.80
C ILE A 331 -4.33 5.45 -1.64
N ARG A 332 -5.35 5.72 -0.84
CA ARG A 332 -6.47 4.82 -0.57
C ARG A 332 -7.77 5.56 -0.88
N VAL A 333 -8.64 4.95 -1.68
CA VAL A 333 -9.99 5.46 -1.94
C VAL A 333 -11.00 4.38 -1.56
N ASN A 334 -11.95 4.72 -0.69
CA ASN A 334 -12.99 3.79 -0.19
C ASN A 334 -12.43 2.47 0.35
N GLN A 335 -11.24 2.51 0.97
CA GLN A 335 -10.57 1.36 1.55
C GLN A 335 -10.34 1.60 3.06
N ALA A 336 -10.56 0.57 3.88
CA ALA A 336 -10.20 0.61 5.29
C ALA A 336 -8.70 0.39 5.48
N ASP A 337 -8.15 0.93 6.57
CA ASP A 337 -6.77 0.69 6.99
C ASP A 337 -6.73 0.03 8.35
N HIS A 338 -5.74 -0.83 8.54
CA HIS A 338 -5.52 -1.48 9.82
C HIS A 338 -4.78 -0.52 10.79
N GLY A 339 -5.03 -0.64 12.10
CA GLY A 339 -4.41 0.21 13.13
C GLY A 339 -2.88 0.24 13.08
N LEU A 340 -2.23 -0.91 12.82
CA LEU A 340 -0.78 -0.97 12.58
C LEU A 340 -0.30 -0.25 11.32
N GLU A 341 -1.11 -0.14 10.27
CA GLU A 341 -0.73 0.64 9.08
C GLU A 341 -0.80 2.13 9.42
N ASP A 342 -1.88 2.55 10.08
CA ASP A 342 -2.09 3.93 10.53
C ASP A 342 -1.04 4.38 11.57
N ALA A 343 -0.61 3.50 12.47
CA ALA A 343 0.39 3.79 13.49
C ALA A 343 1.72 4.31 12.91
N LYS A 344 2.11 3.84 11.72
CA LYS A 344 3.32 4.24 11.00
C LYS A 344 3.07 5.20 9.83
N SER A 345 1.84 5.69 9.69
CA SER A 345 1.42 6.56 8.59
C SER A 345 1.44 8.03 8.99
N PHE A 346 1.97 8.85 8.09
CA PHE A 346 2.05 10.31 8.21
C PHE A 346 1.27 10.93 7.04
N GLY A 347 0.29 11.78 7.34
CA GLY A 347 -0.59 12.32 6.31
C GLY A 347 0.15 13.29 5.39
N LEU A 348 -0.13 13.27 4.09
CA LEU A 348 0.50 14.22 3.16
C LEU A 348 0.19 15.68 3.53
N ASN A 349 -1.07 15.97 3.90
CA ASN A 349 -1.45 17.30 4.36
C ASN A 349 -0.83 17.67 5.72
N GLU A 350 -0.62 16.70 6.62
CA GLU A 350 0.07 16.91 7.91
C GLU A 350 1.51 17.38 7.67
N ILE A 351 2.22 16.70 6.77
CA ILE A 351 3.59 17.04 6.36
C ILE A 351 3.65 18.40 5.68
N ILE A 352 2.74 18.66 4.73
CA ILE A 352 2.65 19.97 4.05
C ILE A 352 2.43 21.07 5.08
N THR A 353 1.45 20.93 5.97
CA THR A 353 1.14 21.92 7.01
C THR A 353 2.33 22.15 7.94
N THR A 354 3.05 21.09 8.31
CA THR A 354 4.26 21.18 9.13
C THR A 354 5.32 22.04 8.45
N LEU A 355 5.58 21.80 7.17
CA LEU A 355 6.56 22.57 6.38
C LEU A 355 6.09 24.01 6.11
N GLU A 356 4.80 24.25 5.85
CA GLU A 356 4.22 25.59 5.68
C GLU A 356 4.41 26.47 6.91
N ASN A 357 4.30 25.87 8.10
CA ASN A 357 4.49 26.55 9.37
C ASN A 357 5.97 26.70 9.76
N GLY A 358 6.91 26.31 8.88
CA GLY A 358 8.35 26.36 9.13
C GLY A 358 8.89 25.25 10.04
N GLY A 359 8.07 24.25 10.36
CA GLY A 359 8.45 23.09 11.19
C GLY A 359 9.41 22.12 10.48
N SER A 360 9.76 21.02 11.16
CA SER A 360 10.58 19.93 10.62
C SER A 360 9.78 18.63 10.54
N VAL A 361 9.93 17.90 9.44
CA VAL A 361 9.34 16.56 9.28
C VAL A 361 10.00 15.57 10.24
N THR A 362 11.30 15.70 10.48
CA THR A 362 12.05 14.93 11.47
C THR A 362 11.47 15.15 12.87
N GLU A 363 11.31 16.40 13.31
CA GLU A 363 10.69 16.73 14.61
C GLU A 363 9.27 16.17 14.71
N MET A 364 8.46 16.30 13.65
CA MET A 364 7.12 15.73 13.58
C MET A 364 7.14 14.21 13.82
N ILE A 365 8.03 13.47 13.15
CA ILE A 365 8.19 12.02 13.31
C ILE A 365 8.63 11.68 14.74
N LEU A 366 9.66 12.36 15.26
CA LEU A 366 10.20 12.11 16.60
C LEU A 366 9.18 12.41 17.70
N SER A 367 8.38 13.47 17.53
CA SER A 367 7.34 13.88 18.49
C SER A 367 6.22 12.84 18.65
N ARG A 368 6.04 11.96 17.64
CA ARG A 368 5.07 10.86 17.68
C ARG A 368 5.50 9.72 18.60
N GLY A 369 6.78 9.65 18.95
CA GLY A 369 7.34 8.62 19.84
C GLY A 369 7.44 7.25 19.17
N THR A 370 7.05 6.20 19.90
CA THR A 370 7.13 4.81 19.41
C THR A 370 6.28 4.61 18.17
N ILE A 371 6.90 4.16 17.08
CA ILE A 371 6.21 3.75 15.86
C ILE A 371 5.99 2.24 15.89
N TYR A 372 4.76 1.80 15.64
CA TYR A 372 4.43 0.37 15.55
C TYR A 372 4.31 -0.05 14.09
N CYS A 373 5.03 -1.11 13.71
CA CYS A 373 4.97 -1.68 12.37
C CYS A 373 4.87 -3.22 12.41
N SER A 374 4.41 -3.82 11.31
CA SER A 374 4.38 -5.29 11.18
C SER A 374 5.77 -5.90 11.02
N GLU A 375 6.70 -5.14 10.44
CA GLU A 375 8.05 -5.57 10.07
C GLU A 375 8.97 -4.35 10.19
N TYR A 376 10.16 -4.53 10.80
CA TYR A 376 11.23 -3.54 10.78
C TYR A 376 12.37 -4.01 9.86
N PRO A 377 12.88 -3.18 8.94
CA PRO A 377 13.55 -3.73 7.77
C PRO A 377 14.98 -3.27 7.49
N ILE A 378 15.54 -2.35 8.26
CA ILE A 378 16.88 -1.80 7.99
C ILE A 378 17.75 -1.99 9.20
N GLY A 379 18.75 -2.87 9.05
CA GLY A 379 19.85 -3.08 9.98
C GLY A 379 19.38 -3.37 11.40
N GLU A 380 19.55 -4.61 11.86
CA GLU A 380 19.71 -4.79 13.31
C GLU A 380 20.93 -3.93 13.68
N HIS A 381 20.76 -2.91 14.55
CA HIS A 381 21.82 -2.01 15.05
C HIS A 381 22.11 -0.70 14.31
N VAL A 382 21.08 0.04 13.87
CA VAL A 382 21.27 1.49 13.57
C VAL A 382 21.38 2.25 14.90
N GLU A 383 22.47 3.00 15.09
CA GLU A 383 22.67 3.82 16.29
C GLU A 383 21.49 4.78 16.49
N GLY A 384 21.02 4.93 17.74
CA GLY A 384 19.88 5.80 18.05
C GLY A 384 18.50 5.24 17.66
N VAL A 385 18.44 4.02 17.11
CA VAL A 385 17.18 3.30 16.84
C VAL A 385 17.06 2.09 17.75
N CYS A 386 15.96 2.04 18.52
CA CYS A 386 15.62 0.90 19.36
C CYS A 386 14.43 0.15 18.78
N VAL A 387 14.65 -1.11 18.42
CA VAL A 387 13.66 -2.00 17.81
C VAL A 387 13.33 -3.11 18.80
N LYS A 388 12.05 -3.27 19.14
CA LYS A 388 11.57 -4.32 20.05
C LYS A 388 10.37 -5.03 19.47
N THR A 389 10.32 -6.35 19.61
CA THR A 389 9.08 -7.11 19.38
C THR A 389 8.17 -6.96 20.60
N VAL A 390 6.90 -6.61 20.38
CA VAL A 390 5.91 -6.37 21.44
C VAL A 390 4.56 -6.99 21.06
N PRO A 391 3.62 -7.18 22.01
CA PRO A 391 2.25 -7.56 21.68
C PRO A 391 1.60 -6.53 20.75
N ASN A 392 0.89 -7.02 19.74
CA ASN A 392 0.16 -6.16 18.83
C ASN A 392 -1.15 -5.71 19.48
N ILE A 393 -1.11 -4.51 20.07
CA ILE A 393 -2.29 -3.91 20.71
C ILE A 393 -3.28 -3.29 19.71
N GLN A 394 -2.89 -3.18 18.43
CA GLN A 394 -3.63 -2.52 17.36
C GLN A 394 -4.47 -3.50 16.52
N ARG A 395 -4.70 -4.72 17.03
CA ARG A 395 -5.47 -5.76 16.36
C ARG A 395 -6.94 -5.38 16.23
N ASP A 396 -7.53 -5.69 15.09
CA ASP A 396 -8.97 -5.58 14.88
C ASP A 396 -9.64 -6.88 15.31
N TRP A 397 -10.16 -6.89 16.54
CA TRP A 397 -10.79 -8.09 17.13
C TRP A 397 -12.04 -8.53 16.39
N LYS A 398 -12.88 -7.58 15.92
CA LYS A 398 -14.09 -7.90 15.15
C LYS A 398 -13.69 -8.60 13.86
N ASP A 399 -12.68 -8.09 13.18
CA ASP A 399 -12.15 -8.70 11.97
C ASP A 399 -11.55 -10.09 12.21
N ILE A 400 -10.77 -10.27 13.28
CA ILE A 400 -10.21 -11.59 13.64
C ILE A 400 -11.31 -12.62 13.85
N PHE A 401 -12.37 -12.27 14.58
CA PHE A 401 -13.46 -13.21 14.82
C PHE A 401 -14.26 -13.52 13.55
N ASN A 402 -14.49 -12.52 12.69
CA ASN A 402 -15.10 -12.73 11.37
C ASN A 402 -14.25 -13.65 10.48
N LEU A 403 -12.92 -13.47 10.47
CA LEU A 403 -11.99 -14.31 9.71
C LEU A 403 -12.02 -15.77 10.18
N LEU A 404 -12.25 -15.97 11.48
CA LEU A 404 -12.42 -17.29 12.10
C LEU A 404 -13.85 -17.83 12.02
N GLN A 405 -14.75 -17.12 11.33
CA GLN A 405 -16.15 -17.51 11.10
C GLN A 405 -16.97 -17.69 12.40
N ALA A 406 -16.64 -16.97 13.46
CA ALA A 406 -17.45 -16.94 14.68
C ALA A 406 -18.85 -16.39 14.36
N ASP A 407 -19.89 -16.93 15.00
CA ASP A 407 -21.24 -16.42 14.83
C ASP A 407 -21.40 -15.04 15.50
N LYS A 408 -22.46 -14.31 15.11
CA LYS A 408 -22.70 -12.95 15.56
C LYS A 408 -22.80 -12.82 17.08
N LEU A 409 -23.45 -13.76 17.77
CA LEU A 409 -23.61 -13.71 19.23
C LEU A 409 -22.27 -13.90 19.93
N THR A 410 -21.46 -14.85 19.46
CA THR A 410 -20.10 -15.06 19.97
C THR A 410 -19.21 -13.85 19.75
N ILE A 411 -19.30 -13.20 18.59
CA ILE A 411 -18.59 -11.94 18.30
C ILE A 411 -19.00 -10.84 19.28
N ASP A 412 -20.31 -10.60 19.43
CA ASP A 412 -20.83 -9.54 20.30
C ASP A 412 -20.43 -9.79 21.77
N TYR A 413 -20.50 -11.03 22.23
CA TYR A 413 -20.04 -11.46 23.56
C TYR A 413 -18.54 -11.18 23.76
N LEU A 414 -17.67 -11.62 22.84
CA LEU A 414 -16.22 -11.43 22.97
C LEU A 414 -15.80 -9.97 22.87
N LEU A 415 -16.43 -9.18 22.00
CA LEU A 415 -16.19 -7.74 21.92
C LEU A 415 -16.60 -7.03 23.22
N GLN A 416 -17.68 -7.47 23.87
CA GLN A 416 -18.06 -6.96 25.19
C GLN A 416 -17.05 -7.40 26.26
N ALA A 417 -16.61 -8.65 26.26
CA ALA A 417 -15.61 -9.17 27.20
C ALA A 417 -14.25 -8.45 27.08
N LEU A 418 -13.83 -8.09 25.87
CA LEU A 418 -12.61 -7.32 25.59
C LEU A 418 -12.62 -5.89 26.18
N LYS A 419 -13.76 -5.39 26.67
CA LYS A 419 -13.80 -4.15 27.47
C LYS A 419 -13.19 -4.33 28.87
N HIS A 420 -13.03 -5.57 29.33
CA HIS A 420 -12.32 -5.90 30.56
C HIS A 420 -10.82 -6.01 30.29
N ASN A 421 -10.02 -5.18 30.98
CA ASN A 421 -8.57 -5.12 30.77
C ASN A 421 -7.88 -6.49 30.94
N ASP A 422 -8.35 -7.32 31.87
CA ASP A 422 -7.79 -8.66 32.12
C ASP A 422 -8.01 -9.65 30.97
N VAL A 423 -9.16 -9.57 30.30
CA VAL A 423 -9.44 -10.36 29.11
C VAL A 423 -8.60 -9.81 27.96
N LYS A 424 -8.62 -8.49 27.75
CA LYS A 424 -7.89 -7.81 26.67
C LYS A 424 -6.40 -8.09 26.70
N SER A 425 -5.75 -7.92 27.86
CA SER A 425 -4.30 -8.10 28.01
C SER A 425 -3.86 -9.52 27.68
N ARG A 426 -4.65 -10.53 28.06
CA ARG A 426 -4.35 -11.95 27.78
C ARG A 426 -4.68 -12.35 26.36
N MET A 427 -5.83 -11.90 25.84
CA MET A 427 -6.23 -12.12 24.44
C MET A 427 -5.17 -11.63 23.46
N GLN A 428 -4.56 -10.47 23.72
CA GLN A 428 -3.48 -9.92 22.90
C GLN A 428 -2.26 -10.85 22.77
N LEU A 429 -2.06 -11.76 23.72
CA LEU A 429 -0.93 -12.70 23.73
C LEU A 429 -1.18 -13.97 22.92
N LEU A 430 -2.39 -14.15 22.40
CA LEU A 430 -2.79 -15.32 21.62
C LEU A 430 -2.61 -15.07 20.12
N ASP A 431 -2.03 -16.04 19.41
CA ASP A 431 -2.04 -16.05 17.95
C ASP A 431 -3.41 -16.45 17.38
N ILE A 432 -3.56 -16.34 16.05
CA ILE A 432 -4.83 -16.64 15.38
C ILE A 432 -5.30 -18.09 15.56
N ASN A 433 -4.37 -19.05 15.64
CA ASN A 433 -4.72 -20.46 15.83
C ASN A 433 -5.19 -20.71 17.26
N GLN A 434 -4.55 -20.06 18.23
CA GLN A 434 -4.95 -20.10 19.63
C GLN A 434 -6.34 -19.49 19.79
N ILE A 435 -6.62 -18.34 19.18
CA ILE A 435 -7.96 -17.73 19.20
C ILE A 435 -9.00 -18.67 18.57
N GLY A 436 -8.67 -19.33 17.45
CA GLY A 436 -9.55 -20.35 16.87
C GLY A 436 -9.86 -21.52 17.82
N LYS A 437 -8.91 -21.92 18.69
CA LYS A 437 -9.17 -22.91 19.74
C LYS A 437 -10.07 -22.36 20.84
N LEU A 438 -9.89 -21.10 21.23
CA LEU A 438 -10.75 -20.43 22.22
C LEU A 438 -12.19 -20.36 21.73
N LEU A 439 -12.40 -20.00 20.46
CA LEU A 439 -13.74 -19.95 19.86
C LEU A 439 -14.44 -21.30 19.92
N LYS A 440 -13.74 -22.39 19.56
CA LYS A 440 -14.31 -23.75 19.67
C LYS A 440 -14.72 -24.12 21.09
N ILE A 441 -13.90 -23.75 22.09
CA ILE A 441 -14.24 -23.99 23.51
C ILE A 441 -15.52 -23.25 23.91
N ILE A 442 -15.71 -22.02 23.40
CA ILE A 442 -16.90 -21.20 23.68
C ILE A 442 -18.12 -21.76 22.94
N GLU A 443 -17.97 -22.17 21.67
CA GLU A 443 -19.04 -22.72 20.83
C GLU A 443 -19.54 -24.09 21.31
N GLU A 444 -18.67 -24.88 21.96
CA GLU A 444 -19.04 -26.17 22.55
C GLU A 444 -19.70 -26.04 23.94
N ALA A 445 -19.71 -24.85 24.53
CA ALA A 445 -20.34 -24.60 25.81
C ALA A 445 -21.87 -24.37 25.66
N ASP A 446 -22.65 -24.89 26.60
CA ASP A 446 -24.11 -24.70 26.62
C ASP A 446 -24.51 -23.23 26.83
N GLU A 447 -23.66 -22.47 27.53
CA GLU A 447 -23.84 -21.05 27.83
C GLU A 447 -22.51 -20.29 27.66
N PHE A 448 -22.57 -18.99 27.34
CA PHE A 448 -21.37 -18.16 27.30
C PHE A 448 -20.74 -18.05 28.68
N PRO A 449 -19.42 -18.30 28.83
CA PRO A 449 -18.77 -18.25 30.13
C PRO A 449 -18.88 -16.85 30.73
N ILE A 450 -18.96 -16.74 32.06
CA ILE A 450 -18.79 -15.44 32.70
C ILE A 450 -17.33 -14.97 32.56
N ILE A 451 -17.07 -13.68 32.80
CA ILE A 451 -15.74 -13.07 32.57
C ILE A 451 -14.63 -13.82 33.33
N GLU A 452 -14.88 -14.22 34.58
CA GLU A 452 -13.93 -14.97 35.40
C GLU A 452 -13.62 -16.35 34.82
N GLU A 453 -14.64 -17.04 34.29
CA GLU A 453 -14.47 -18.33 33.63
C GLU A 453 -13.71 -18.19 32.31
N LEU A 454 -14.02 -17.17 31.52
CA LEU A 454 -13.30 -16.85 30.30
C LEU A 454 -11.82 -16.60 30.60
N ILE A 455 -11.51 -15.83 31.63
CA ILE A 455 -10.11 -15.60 32.07
C ILE A 455 -9.45 -16.94 32.44
N ASN A 456 -10.13 -17.80 33.18
CA ASN A 456 -9.60 -19.11 33.57
C ASN A 456 -9.39 -20.05 32.37
N ILE A 457 -10.23 -19.97 31.34
CA ILE A 457 -10.02 -20.68 30.07
C ILE A 457 -8.77 -20.15 29.38
N ILE A 458 -8.65 -18.83 29.21
CA ILE A 458 -7.51 -18.20 28.54
C ILE A 458 -6.19 -18.51 29.26
N LYS A 459 -6.16 -18.50 30.60
CA LYS A 459 -4.97 -18.85 31.41
C LYS A 459 -4.44 -20.27 31.15
N LYS A 460 -5.32 -21.21 30.79
CA LYS A 460 -4.95 -22.61 30.49
C LYS A 460 -4.44 -22.79 29.06
N MET A 461 -4.56 -21.76 28.22
CA MET A 461 -4.08 -21.81 26.84
C MET A 461 -2.56 -21.67 26.78
N GLU A 462 -2.00 -22.10 25.66
CA GLU A 462 -0.61 -21.79 25.35
C GLU A 462 -0.50 -20.33 24.88
N ILE A 463 0.49 -19.61 25.39
CA ILE A 463 0.84 -18.26 24.91
C ILE A 463 1.55 -18.34 23.55
N ASN A 464 1.48 -17.28 22.73
CA ASN A 464 2.35 -17.18 21.56
C ASN A 464 3.83 -17.39 21.92
N ALA A 465 4.53 -18.23 21.15
CA ALA A 465 5.89 -18.66 21.46
C ALA A 465 6.93 -17.52 21.46
N GLU A 466 6.74 -16.48 20.64
CA GLU A 466 7.64 -15.32 20.62
C GLU A 466 7.45 -14.47 21.87
N LEU A 467 6.19 -14.17 22.22
CA LEU A 467 5.87 -13.43 23.44
C LEU A 467 6.33 -14.18 24.70
N LYS A 468 6.22 -15.51 24.71
CA LYS A 468 6.76 -16.35 25.79
C LYS A 468 8.27 -16.19 25.95
N LYS A 469 9.03 -16.15 24.85
CA LYS A 469 10.50 -15.94 24.88
C LYS A 469 10.85 -14.56 25.44
N LEU A 470 9.98 -13.58 25.25
CA LEU A 470 10.11 -12.22 25.77
C LEU A 470 9.61 -12.06 27.22
N GLY A 471 9.28 -13.15 27.91
CA GLY A 471 8.86 -13.11 29.32
C GLY A 471 7.39 -12.74 29.57
N TRP A 472 6.53 -12.75 28.54
CA TRP A 472 5.09 -12.55 28.73
C TRP A 472 4.41 -13.77 29.34
N SER A 473 3.41 -13.53 30.19
CA SER A 473 2.63 -14.57 30.86
C SER A 473 1.13 -14.36 30.70
N LEU A 474 0.41 -15.43 30.35
CA LEU A 474 -1.06 -15.45 30.40
C LEU A 474 -1.59 -15.45 31.84
N GLU A 475 -0.80 -15.88 32.82
CA GLU A 475 -1.24 -15.88 34.22
C GLU A 475 -1.45 -14.45 34.72
N THR A 476 -0.52 -13.55 34.40
CA THR A 476 -0.55 -12.15 34.83
C THR A 476 -1.08 -11.19 33.76
N GLY A 477 -1.04 -11.57 32.48
CA GLY A 477 -1.32 -10.67 31.37
C GLY A 477 -0.22 -9.61 31.15
N THR A 478 0.96 -9.82 31.74
CA THR A 478 2.07 -8.87 31.76
C THR A 478 3.40 -9.56 31.44
N CYS A 479 4.44 -8.75 31.18
CA CYS A 479 5.81 -9.20 31.01
C CYS A 479 6.55 -9.20 32.37
N THR A 480 7.32 -10.26 32.66
CA THR A 480 8.13 -10.38 33.89
C THR A 480 9.51 -9.72 33.79
N GLU A 481 9.97 -9.37 32.59
CA GLU A 481 11.19 -8.60 32.43
C GLU A 481 10.90 -7.14 32.83
N HIS A 482 11.30 -6.78 34.04
CA HIS A 482 11.51 -5.38 34.39
C HIS A 482 12.50 -4.82 33.37
N GLU A 483 12.10 -3.77 32.65
CA GLU A 483 13.03 -3.02 31.81
C GLU A 483 14.30 -2.78 32.63
N THR A 484 15.42 -3.36 32.21
CA THR A 484 16.72 -2.91 32.69
C THR A 484 16.70 -1.42 32.41
N PRO A 485 16.81 -0.54 33.43
CA PRO A 485 16.81 0.89 33.19
C PRO A 485 17.87 1.12 32.12
N ILE A 486 17.46 1.70 31.00
CA ILE A 486 18.40 2.14 29.97
C ILE A 486 19.26 3.16 30.70
N ASN A 487 20.40 2.69 31.21
CA ASN A 487 21.32 3.51 31.96
C ASN A 487 21.63 4.70 31.08
N SER A 488 21.28 5.87 31.61
CA SER A 488 21.99 7.12 31.41
C SER A 488 23.40 6.87 30.88
N ILE A 489 23.59 6.99 29.57
CA ILE A 489 24.90 7.28 29.01
C ILE A 489 25.18 8.70 29.48
N ARG A 490 25.86 8.78 30.63
CA ARG A 490 26.44 10.02 31.13
C ARG A 490 27.36 10.55 30.04
N ALA A 491 27.13 11.79 29.67
CA ALA A 491 28.12 12.63 29.03
C ALA A 491 29.45 12.53 29.78
N LEU A 492 30.52 12.21 29.04
CA LEU A 492 31.90 12.57 29.34
C LEU A 492 32.54 13.04 28.04
#